data_AF-A0A510DZ74-F1
#
_entry.id   AF-A0A510DZ74-F1
#
_cell.length_a   1.000
_cell.length_b   1.000
_cell.length_c   1.000
_cell.angle_alpha   90.00
_cell.angle_beta   90.00
_cell.angle_gamma   90.00
#
_symmetry.space_group_name_H-M   'P 1'
#
loop_
_entity.id
_entity.type
_entity.pdbx_description
1 polymer ?
#
loop_
_entity_poly.entity_id
_entity_poly.type
_entity_poly.pdbx_seq_one_letter_code
_entity_poly.pdbx_strand_id
1 'polypeptide(L)'
;MKLNQFLFDDLEEDLLNVIRHKRVAVVGAGPSLSNLSHIEEEVIVAADGASRFLEAHVRVPDIVVTDLDGIVKPNRSPIYVVHAHGDNMDKLERLLELKKVVGTCQVANTGRAKLYGGFTDGDRAVLLSLVGGASSVRLYAMDLDSNLIGMYSKPYFQADVPINLRKKIKLGIAKEVIYLINNKVSLADSLT
;
A
#
# COMPACT_ATOMS: atom_id res chain seq x y z
N MET A 1 7.30 20.15 1.95
CA MET A 1 7.14 18.86 2.66
C MET A 1 8.52 18.30 3.00
N LYS A 2 8.83 18.03 4.28
CA LYS A 2 10.15 17.55 4.74
C LYS A 2 10.59 16.23 4.10
N LEU A 3 9.66 15.39 3.64
CA LEU A 3 9.97 14.15 2.89
C LEU A 3 10.97 14.37 1.74
N ASN A 4 10.88 15.49 1.02
CA ASN A 4 11.81 15.81 -0.07
C ASN A 4 13.29 15.87 0.35
N GLN A 5 13.58 16.12 1.62
CA GLN A 5 14.94 16.14 2.17
C GLN A 5 15.54 14.72 2.28
N PHE A 6 14.71 13.69 2.24
CA PHE A 6 15.09 12.27 2.34
C PHE A 6 15.00 11.54 0.99
N LEU A 7 14.59 12.23 -0.08
CA LEU A 7 14.52 11.67 -1.43
C LEU A 7 15.77 12.09 -2.20
N PHE A 8 16.72 11.17 -2.35
CA PHE A 8 18.00 11.43 -3.00
C PHE A 8 17.96 11.13 -4.51
N ASP A 9 17.29 10.05 -4.89
CA ASP A 9 17.12 9.61 -6.27
C ASP A 9 15.68 9.88 -6.77
N ASP A 10 15.51 10.02 -8.09
CA ASP A 10 14.20 10.01 -8.74
C ASP A 10 13.97 8.61 -9.35
N LEU A 11 13.25 7.77 -8.62
CA LEU A 11 12.98 6.36 -8.98
C LEU A 11 11.57 6.18 -9.55
N GLU A 12 10.92 7.25 -10.01
CA GLU A 12 9.56 7.15 -10.55
C GLU A 12 9.51 6.22 -11.78
N GLU A 13 10.39 6.38 -12.75
CA GLU A 13 10.36 5.53 -13.95
C GLU A 13 10.66 4.06 -13.62
N ASP A 14 11.57 3.78 -12.68
CA ASP A 14 11.82 2.42 -12.18
C ASP A 14 10.57 1.81 -11.54
N LEU A 15 9.87 2.60 -10.71
CA LEU A 15 8.60 2.20 -10.09
C LEU A 15 7.53 1.89 -11.15
N LEU A 16 7.36 2.76 -12.14
CA LEU A 16 6.36 2.56 -13.19
C LEU A 16 6.72 1.36 -14.07
N ASN A 17 8.00 1.12 -14.35
CA ASN A 17 8.46 -0.05 -15.12
C ASN A 17 8.18 -1.39 -14.43
N VAL A 18 8.19 -1.44 -13.09
CA VAL A 18 7.77 -2.64 -12.35
C VAL A 18 6.30 -2.96 -12.62
N ILE A 19 5.44 -1.95 -12.75
CA ILE A 19 3.98 -2.08 -12.87
C ILE A 19 3.51 -2.28 -14.33
N ARG A 20 4.19 -1.62 -15.27
CA ARG A 20 3.73 -1.42 -16.65
C ARG A 20 3.43 -2.75 -17.35
N HIS A 21 2.20 -2.88 -17.87
CA HIS A 21 1.69 -4.06 -18.56
C HIS A 21 1.65 -5.36 -17.74
N LYS A 22 1.77 -5.28 -16.41
CA LYS A 22 1.71 -6.43 -15.51
C LYS A 22 0.33 -6.61 -14.90
N ARG A 23 0.00 -7.86 -14.57
CA ARG A 23 -1.09 -8.15 -13.63
C ARG A 23 -0.59 -7.85 -12.22
N VAL A 24 -1.31 -7.00 -11.49
CA VAL A 24 -0.91 -6.50 -10.18
C VAL A 24 -1.87 -6.97 -9.10
N ALA A 25 -1.33 -7.58 -8.03
CA ALA A 25 -2.04 -7.82 -6.79
C ALA A 25 -1.80 -6.64 -5.84
N VAL A 26 -2.88 -5.99 -5.42
CA VAL A 26 -2.85 -5.01 -4.34
C VAL A 26 -3.34 -5.69 -3.07
N VAL A 27 -2.48 -5.72 -2.05
CA VAL A 27 -2.74 -6.47 -0.82
C VAL A 27 -2.91 -5.51 0.35
N GLY A 28 -4.13 -5.48 0.90
CA GLY A 28 -4.49 -4.74 2.11
C GLY A 28 -4.17 -5.50 3.39
N ALA A 29 -4.36 -4.81 4.53
CA ALA A 29 -4.19 -5.38 5.87
C ALA A 29 -5.56 -5.66 6.54
N GLY A 30 -6.54 -6.10 5.76
CA GLY A 30 -7.84 -6.55 6.27
C GLY A 30 -7.78 -7.92 6.97
N PRO A 31 -8.80 -8.29 7.76
CA PRO A 31 -8.85 -9.58 8.46
C PRO A 31 -8.69 -10.81 7.55
N SER A 32 -9.15 -10.75 6.29
CA SER A 32 -9.03 -11.88 5.36
C SER A 32 -7.59 -12.14 4.90
N LEU A 33 -6.63 -11.26 5.23
CA LEU A 33 -5.21 -11.44 4.92
C LEU A 33 -4.65 -12.75 5.46
N SER A 34 -5.10 -13.18 6.65
CA SER A 34 -4.66 -14.43 7.27
C SER A 34 -4.98 -15.69 6.47
N ASN A 35 -5.96 -15.61 5.56
CA ASN A 35 -6.37 -16.71 4.70
C ASN A 35 -5.61 -16.73 3.36
N LEU A 36 -4.77 -15.72 3.09
CA LEU A 36 -4.04 -15.61 1.84
C LEU A 36 -2.83 -16.55 1.84
N SER A 37 -2.87 -17.56 0.97
CA SER A 37 -1.79 -18.55 0.82
C SER A 37 -0.94 -18.34 -0.44
N HIS A 38 -1.51 -17.73 -1.48
CA HIS A 38 -0.87 -17.59 -2.78
C HIS A 38 -1.37 -16.35 -3.54
N ILE A 39 -0.53 -15.81 -4.43
CA ILE A 39 -0.84 -14.71 -5.34
C ILE A 39 -0.35 -15.10 -6.74
N GLU A 40 -1.23 -15.05 -7.74
CA GLU A 40 -0.93 -15.41 -9.15
C GLU A 40 -0.43 -14.24 -10.00
N GLU A 41 -0.59 -13.03 -9.50
CA GLU A 41 -0.15 -11.81 -10.15
C GLU A 41 1.37 -11.67 -10.15
N GLU A 42 1.90 -11.09 -11.23
CA GLU A 42 3.34 -10.93 -11.45
C GLU A 42 3.96 -9.96 -10.44
N VAL A 43 3.20 -8.92 -10.08
CA VAL A 43 3.64 -7.84 -9.20
C VAL A 43 2.75 -7.79 -7.97
N ILE A 44 3.37 -7.71 -6.79
CA ILE A 44 2.68 -7.48 -5.53
C ILE A 44 2.97 -6.06 -5.04
N VAL A 45 1.89 -5.31 -4.81
CA VAL A 45 1.91 -4.03 -4.13
C VAL A 45 1.25 -4.19 -2.76
N ALA A 46 2.06 -4.13 -1.70
CA ALA A 46 1.57 -4.25 -0.34
C ALA A 46 1.20 -2.88 0.25
N ALA A 47 0.06 -2.79 0.92
CA ALA A 47 -0.32 -1.63 1.71
C ALA A 47 0.21 -1.77 3.15
N ASP A 48 1.21 -0.94 3.47
CA ASP A 48 1.77 -0.74 4.81
C ASP A 48 2.08 -2.07 5.52
N GLY A 49 1.40 -2.38 6.63
CA GLY A 49 1.64 -3.57 7.43
C GLY A 49 1.35 -4.91 6.73
N ALA A 50 0.64 -4.93 5.60
CA ALA A 50 0.43 -6.14 4.79
C ALA A 50 1.77 -6.73 4.30
N SER A 51 2.78 -5.88 4.10
CA SER A 51 4.15 -6.30 3.74
C SER A 51 4.71 -7.35 4.71
N ARG A 52 4.48 -7.19 6.02
CA ARG A 52 4.95 -8.12 7.06
C ARG A 52 4.36 -9.51 6.91
N PHE A 53 3.07 -9.60 6.58
CA PHE A 53 2.42 -10.90 6.37
C PHE A 53 2.98 -11.58 5.12
N LEU A 54 3.08 -10.83 4.02
CA LEU A 54 3.56 -11.33 2.73
C LEU A 54 4.98 -11.86 2.82
N GLU A 55 5.88 -11.11 3.47
CA GLU A 55 7.28 -11.53 3.68
C GLU A 55 7.39 -12.83 4.50
N ALA A 56 6.48 -13.06 5.43
CA ALA A 56 6.51 -14.22 6.33
C ALA A 56 5.83 -15.47 5.73
N HIS A 57 4.79 -15.30 4.90
CA HIS A 57 3.91 -16.42 4.52
C HIS A 57 3.72 -16.62 3.02
N VAL A 58 4.01 -15.61 2.19
CA VAL A 58 3.74 -15.68 0.74
C VAL A 58 5.03 -15.45 -0.06
N ARG A 59 5.41 -14.18 -0.25
CA ARG A 59 6.71 -13.77 -0.80
C ARG A 59 6.93 -12.28 -0.52
N VAL A 60 8.19 -11.85 -0.63
CA VAL A 60 8.54 -10.42 -0.53
C VAL A 60 7.78 -9.63 -1.61
N PRO A 61 7.08 -8.53 -1.26
CA PRO A 61 6.39 -7.69 -2.23
C PRO A 61 7.38 -6.92 -3.11
N ASP A 62 6.94 -6.56 -4.31
CA ASP A 62 7.73 -5.76 -5.25
C ASP A 62 7.71 -4.28 -4.86
N ILE A 63 6.55 -3.81 -4.39
CA ILE A 63 6.30 -2.43 -3.98
C ILE A 63 5.59 -2.42 -2.62
N VAL A 64 5.94 -1.46 -1.75
CA VAL A 64 5.23 -1.20 -0.50
C VAL A 64 4.78 0.26 -0.47
N VAL A 65 3.47 0.49 -0.39
CA VAL A 65 2.88 1.83 -0.19
C VAL A 65 2.62 2.03 1.29
N THR A 66 3.16 3.08 1.90
CA THR A 66 3.14 3.20 3.37
C THR A 66 3.24 4.64 3.88
N ASP A 67 2.63 4.89 5.03
CA ASP A 67 2.85 6.06 5.88
C ASP A 67 3.89 5.85 7.00
N LEU A 68 4.60 4.70 6.94
CA LEU A 68 5.61 4.20 7.87
C LEU A 68 5.08 3.71 9.23
N ASP A 69 3.77 3.55 9.42
CA ASP A 69 3.22 3.11 10.70
C ASP A 69 3.22 1.59 10.90
N GLY A 70 2.99 0.80 9.85
CA GLY A 70 2.78 -0.64 9.93
C GLY A 70 4.07 -1.47 9.86
N ILE A 71 5.14 -0.85 9.40
CA ILE A 71 6.43 -1.50 9.17
C ILE A 71 7.24 -1.43 10.46
N VAL A 72 7.91 -2.50 10.88
CA VAL A 72 8.83 -2.47 12.04
C VAL A 72 10.27 -2.58 11.58
N LYS A 73 10.58 -3.62 10.82
CA LYS A 73 11.89 -3.86 10.22
C LYS A 73 11.73 -3.93 8.71
N PRO A 74 12.05 -2.87 7.95
CA PRO A 74 11.80 -2.85 6.52
C PRO A 74 12.74 -3.82 5.78
N ASN A 75 12.19 -4.59 4.84
CA ASN A 75 12.99 -5.31 3.86
C ASN A 75 13.62 -4.32 2.88
N ARG A 76 14.87 -4.55 2.46
CA ARG A 76 15.58 -3.61 1.57
C ARG A 76 15.33 -3.86 0.08
N SER A 77 14.61 -4.92 -0.28
CA SER A 77 14.32 -5.32 -1.66
C SER A 77 13.22 -4.50 -2.35
N PRO A 78 12.04 -4.25 -1.71
CA PRO A 78 10.93 -3.56 -2.35
C PRO A 78 11.25 -2.10 -2.68
N ILE A 79 10.52 -1.54 -3.65
CA ILE A 79 10.42 -0.09 -3.81
C ILE A 79 9.37 0.43 -2.82
N TYR A 80 9.76 1.37 -1.97
CA TYR A 80 8.85 1.99 -1.01
C TYR A 80 8.26 3.26 -1.58
N VAL A 81 6.94 3.31 -1.71
CA VAL A 81 6.20 4.51 -2.08
C VAL A 81 5.68 5.15 -0.80
N VAL A 82 6.40 6.16 -0.33
CA VAL A 82 6.19 6.71 1.02
C VAL A 82 5.36 7.97 0.95
N HIS A 83 4.28 7.97 1.72
CA HIS A 83 3.50 9.16 1.99
C HIS A 83 3.79 9.68 3.39
N ALA A 84 4.41 10.87 3.49
CA ALA A 84 4.68 11.49 4.78
C ALA A 84 3.64 12.56 5.10
N HIS A 85 2.95 12.39 6.23
CA HIS A 85 2.12 13.42 6.84
C HIS A 85 2.96 14.31 7.78
N GLY A 86 2.44 15.47 8.16
CA GLY A 86 3.13 16.40 9.07
C GLY A 86 3.28 15.89 10.51
N ASP A 87 2.51 14.88 10.91
CA ASP A 87 2.51 14.25 12.24
C ASP A 87 3.41 13.00 12.33
N ASN A 88 3.85 12.44 11.20
CA ASN A 88 4.75 11.29 11.15
C ASN A 88 6.22 11.68 10.92
N MET A 89 6.57 12.91 11.28
CA MET A 89 7.88 13.48 10.98
C MET A 89 9.05 12.74 11.64
N ASP A 90 8.82 12.25 12.84
CA ASP A 90 9.82 11.51 13.63
C ASP A 90 10.12 10.12 13.04
N LYS A 91 9.23 9.62 12.17
CA LYS A 91 9.40 8.32 11.49
C LYS A 91 10.22 8.43 10.21
N LEU A 92 10.54 9.65 9.73
CA LEU A 92 11.30 9.82 8.49
C LEU A 92 12.75 9.34 8.60
N GLU A 93 13.33 9.27 9.80
CA GLU A 93 14.66 8.67 9.97
C GLU A 93 14.72 7.22 9.46
N ARG A 94 13.58 6.51 9.52
CA ARG A 94 13.47 5.15 8.99
C ARG A 94 13.68 5.08 7.47
N LEU A 95 13.51 6.19 6.75
CA LEU A 95 13.82 6.25 5.32
C LEU A 95 15.30 6.00 5.05
N LEU A 96 16.18 6.30 6.01
CA LEU A 96 17.62 6.03 5.90
C LEU A 96 17.92 4.52 5.90
N GLU A 97 17.01 3.69 6.41
CA GLU A 97 17.14 2.22 6.36
C GLU A 97 16.69 1.64 5.01
N LEU A 98 15.94 2.40 4.21
CA LEU A 98 15.41 1.98 2.92
C LEU A 98 16.43 2.22 1.80
N LYS A 99 16.40 1.38 0.77
CA LYS A 99 17.27 1.53 -0.42
C LYS A 99 16.59 2.25 -1.57
N LYS A 100 15.30 1.99 -1.80
CA LYS A 100 14.54 2.47 -2.96
C LYS A 100 13.30 3.17 -2.45
N VAL A 101 13.26 4.49 -2.55
CA VAL A 101 12.16 5.31 -2.03
C VAL A 101 11.65 6.23 -3.11
N VAL A 102 10.34 6.19 -3.36
CA VAL A 102 9.59 7.16 -4.15
C VAL A 102 8.65 7.90 -3.19
N GLY A 103 8.69 9.23 -3.21
CA GLY A 103 7.77 10.02 -2.41
C GLY A 103 6.42 10.20 -3.11
N THR A 104 5.32 10.14 -2.36
CA THR A 104 3.98 10.49 -2.86
C THR A 104 3.33 11.59 -2.03
N CYS A 105 2.50 12.40 -2.68
CA CYS A 105 1.75 13.51 -2.07
C CYS A 105 0.23 13.42 -2.33
N GLN A 106 -0.54 14.29 -1.66
CA GLN A 106 -2.01 14.30 -1.72
C GLN A 106 -2.61 15.41 -2.59
N VAL A 107 -1.92 16.55 -2.76
CA VAL A 107 -2.50 17.76 -3.39
C VAL A 107 -1.93 18.00 -4.78
N ALA A 108 -0.60 18.16 -4.89
CA ALA A 108 0.08 18.43 -6.15
C ALA A 108 1.54 17.96 -6.06
N ASN A 109 2.14 17.64 -7.21
CA ASN A 109 3.56 17.32 -7.30
C ASN A 109 4.38 18.37 -6.54
N THR A 110 5.21 17.92 -5.59
CA THR A 110 5.97 18.80 -4.71
C THR A 110 7.41 18.29 -4.63
N GLY A 111 8.32 18.96 -5.34
CA GLY A 111 9.70 18.50 -5.47
C GLY A 111 9.77 17.14 -6.17
N ARG A 112 10.42 16.17 -5.53
CA ARG A 112 10.51 14.77 -5.98
C ARG A 112 9.29 13.93 -5.62
N ALA A 113 8.37 14.43 -4.79
CA ALA A 113 7.16 13.70 -4.44
C ALA A 113 6.06 13.88 -5.51
N LYS A 114 5.45 12.77 -5.92
CA LYS A 114 4.51 12.70 -7.05
C LYS A 114 3.08 12.45 -6.58
N LEU A 115 2.11 12.93 -7.35
CA LEU A 115 0.69 12.76 -7.07
C LEU A 115 0.16 11.56 -7.85
N TYR A 116 -0.08 10.44 -7.16
CA TYR A 116 -0.78 9.28 -7.72
C TYR A 116 -2.26 9.23 -7.33
N GLY A 117 -2.68 10.02 -6.33
CA GLY A 117 -4.02 9.98 -5.74
C GLY A 117 -4.16 8.98 -4.60
N GLY A 118 -5.37 8.84 -4.06
CA GLY A 118 -5.69 7.91 -2.97
C GLY A 118 -5.66 8.55 -1.59
N PHE A 119 -6.48 8.02 -0.69
CA PHE A 119 -6.73 8.53 0.65
C PHE A 119 -6.02 7.71 1.74
N THR A 120 -6.05 6.39 1.62
CA THR A 120 -5.31 5.42 2.45
C THR A 120 -4.16 4.82 1.65
N ASP A 121 -3.30 4.01 2.29
CA ASP A 121 -2.23 3.32 1.58
C ASP A 121 -2.77 2.27 0.58
N GLY A 122 -3.92 1.65 0.89
CA GLY A 122 -4.54 0.62 0.06
C GLY A 122 -5.07 1.16 -1.27
N ASP A 123 -5.98 2.14 -1.24
CA ASP A 123 -6.50 2.78 -2.46
C ASP A 123 -5.42 3.59 -3.21
N ARG A 124 -4.42 4.13 -2.50
CA ARG A 124 -3.23 4.70 -3.14
C ARG A 124 -2.44 3.66 -3.92
N ALA A 125 -2.27 2.44 -3.38
CA ALA A 125 -1.66 1.33 -4.11
C ALA A 125 -2.46 0.93 -5.36
N VAL A 126 -3.79 0.94 -5.29
CA VAL A 126 -4.66 0.70 -6.45
C VAL A 126 -4.44 1.77 -7.52
N LEU A 127 -4.53 3.05 -7.14
CA LEU A 127 -4.38 4.16 -8.09
C LEU A 127 -2.99 4.22 -8.69
N LEU A 128 -1.94 4.02 -7.89
CA LEU A 128 -0.57 3.89 -8.38
C LEU A 128 -0.46 2.77 -9.43
N SER A 129 -1.06 1.62 -9.17
CA SER A 129 -1.03 0.48 -10.11
C SER A 129 -1.71 0.83 -11.45
N LEU A 130 -2.82 1.56 -11.39
CA LEU A 130 -3.51 2.03 -12.60
C LEU A 130 -2.71 3.10 -13.36
N VAL A 131 -2.15 4.09 -12.65
CA VAL A 131 -1.30 5.15 -13.24
C VAL A 131 -0.04 4.55 -13.85
N GLY A 132 0.53 3.52 -13.22
CA GLY A 132 1.68 2.77 -13.74
C GLY A 132 1.39 1.90 -14.95
N GLY A 133 0.14 1.82 -15.40
CA GLY A 133 -0.23 1.10 -16.62
C GLY A 133 -0.33 -0.42 -16.42
N ALA A 134 -0.73 -0.87 -15.23
CA ALA A 134 -1.08 -2.27 -14.99
C ALA A 134 -2.11 -2.77 -16.03
N SER A 135 -1.96 -4.02 -16.47
CA SER A 135 -2.94 -4.65 -17.38
C SER A 135 -4.25 -4.98 -16.66
N SER A 136 -4.15 -5.35 -15.39
CA SER A 136 -5.27 -5.64 -14.49
C SER A 136 -4.84 -5.48 -13.04
N VAL A 137 -5.78 -5.09 -12.16
CA VAL A 137 -5.54 -5.03 -10.71
C VAL A 137 -6.50 -5.97 -9.99
N ARG A 138 -5.96 -6.85 -9.15
CA ARG A 138 -6.74 -7.71 -8.25
C ARG A 138 -6.50 -7.30 -6.80
N LEU A 139 -7.57 -7.15 -6.03
CA LEU A 139 -7.51 -6.73 -4.63
C LEU A 139 -7.59 -7.92 -3.69
N TYR A 140 -6.64 -8.03 -2.77
CA TYR A 140 -6.60 -9.04 -1.71
C TYR A 140 -6.65 -8.35 -0.35
N ALA A 141 -7.41 -8.92 0.60
CA ALA A 141 -7.53 -8.39 1.96
C ALA A 141 -7.84 -6.89 2.05
N MET A 142 -8.59 -6.40 1.06
CA MET A 142 -9.17 -5.06 1.03
C MET A 142 -10.62 -5.17 1.54
N ASP A 143 -10.78 -5.58 2.79
CA ASP A 143 -12.09 -5.85 3.41
C ASP A 143 -12.80 -4.54 3.81
N LEU A 144 -13.20 -3.74 2.83
CA LEU A 144 -13.69 -2.37 3.02
C LEU A 144 -15.01 -2.28 3.80
N ASP A 145 -15.80 -3.35 3.81
CA ASP A 145 -17.07 -3.46 4.53
C ASP A 145 -16.95 -4.21 5.87
N SER A 146 -15.73 -4.57 6.28
CA SER A 146 -15.51 -5.32 7.51
C SER A 146 -15.81 -4.50 8.77
N ASN A 147 -16.35 -5.17 9.79
CA ASN A 147 -16.47 -4.63 11.15
C ASN A 147 -15.21 -4.88 12.00
N LEU A 148 -14.16 -5.43 11.40
CA LEU A 148 -12.88 -5.74 12.03
C LEU A 148 -11.73 -5.01 11.32
N ILE A 149 -10.69 -4.70 12.10
CA ILE A 149 -9.39 -4.26 11.60
C ILE A 149 -8.46 -5.47 11.68
N GLY A 150 -7.84 -5.81 10.55
CA GLY A 150 -6.90 -6.92 10.49
C GLY A 150 -5.70 -6.70 11.41
N MET A 151 -5.21 -7.76 12.04
CA MET A 151 -4.08 -7.71 12.98
C MET A 151 -2.80 -7.10 12.37
N TYR A 152 -2.62 -7.17 11.05
CA TYR A 152 -1.46 -6.59 10.37
C TYR A 152 -1.61 -5.08 10.11
N SER A 153 -2.75 -4.46 10.41
CA SER A 153 -2.93 -3.01 10.21
C SER A 153 -2.08 -2.16 11.16
N LYS A 154 -1.66 -2.70 12.31
CA LYS A 154 -0.74 -2.04 13.25
C LYS A 154 0.21 -3.07 13.88
N PRO A 155 1.48 -2.72 14.11
CA PRO A 155 2.49 -3.71 14.51
C PRO A 155 2.30 -4.26 15.93
N TYR A 156 1.49 -3.60 16.76
CA TYR A 156 1.20 -3.96 18.15
C TYR A 156 -0.13 -4.71 18.33
N PHE A 157 -0.91 -4.92 17.26
CA PHE A 157 -2.09 -5.79 17.37
C PHE A 157 -1.66 -7.26 17.43
N GLN A 158 -2.31 -8.01 18.32
CA GLN A 158 -2.08 -9.45 18.50
C GLN A 158 -3.15 -10.31 17.84
N ALA A 159 -4.29 -9.73 17.51
CA ALA A 159 -5.42 -10.35 16.84
C ALA A 159 -6.22 -9.26 16.09
N ASP A 160 -7.20 -9.68 15.30
CA ASP A 160 -8.16 -8.75 14.70
C ASP A 160 -8.93 -8.01 15.80
N VAL A 161 -9.17 -6.72 15.59
CA VAL A 161 -9.83 -5.87 16.59
C VAL A 161 -11.08 -5.22 16.02
N PRO A 162 -12.10 -4.90 16.85
CA PRO A 162 -13.29 -4.18 16.39
C PRO A 162 -12.95 -2.85 15.72
N ILE A 163 -13.66 -2.54 14.63
CA ILE A 163 -13.44 -1.30 13.90
C ILE A 163 -13.90 -0.08 14.72
N ASN A 164 -13.08 0.97 14.72
CA ASN A 164 -13.46 2.27 15.28
C ASN A 164 -14.06 3.19 14.21
N LEU A 165 -14.80 4.22 14.65
CA LEU A 165 -15.50 5.15 13.75
C LEU A 165 -14.57 5.81 12.73
N ARG A 166 -13.37 6.23 13.15
CA ARG A 166 -12.39 6.87 12.27
C ARG A 166 -11.98 5.93 11.14
N LYS A 167 -11.63 4.67 11.46
CA LYS A 167 -11.24 3.67 10.47
C LYS A 167 -12.42 3.33 9.55
N LYS A 168 -13.64 3.21 10.08
CA LYS A 168 -14.87 2.97 9.28
C LYS A 168 -15.09 4.06 8.22
N ILE A 169 -14.95 5.34 8.60
CA ILE A 169 -15.03 6.46 7.64
C ILE A 169 -13.92 6.37 6.59
N LYS A 170 -12.68 6.07 7.00
CA LYS A 170 -11.55 5.93 6.05
C LYS A 170 -11.79 4.81 5.03
N LEU A 171 -12.29 3.66 5.46
CA LEU A 171 -12.59 2.53 4.56
C LEU A 171 -13.75 2.86 3.63
N GLY A 172 -14.78 3.59 4.10
CA GLY A 172 -15.85 4.10 3.25
C GLY A 172 -15.33 5.01 2.14
N ILE A 173 -14.44 5.95 2.44
CA ILE A 173 -13.81 6.80 1.43
C ILE A 173 -12.99 5.97 0.44
N ALA A 174 -12.17 5.03 0.92
CA ALA A 174 -11.38 4.15 0.05
C ALA A 174 -12.27 3.31 -0.89
N LYS A 175 -13.43 2.85 -0.41
CA LYS A 175 -14.43 2.14 -1.20
C LYS A 175 -15.01 3.00 -2.32
N GLU A 176 -15.39 4.23 -2.01
CA GLU A 176 -15.86 5.18 -3.03
C GLU A 176 -14.79 5.45 -4.08
N VAL A 177 -13.53 5.67 -3.66
CA VAL A 177 -12.40 5.86 -4.58
C VAL A 177 -12.23 4.68 -5.52
N ILE A 178 -12.24 3.45 -4.98
CA ILE A 178 -12.08 2.22 -5.79
C ILE A 178 -13.29 2.00 -6.71
N TYR A 179 -14.50 2.30 -6.25
CA TYR A 179 -15.72 2.19 -7.06
C TYR A 179 -15.70 3.14 -8.27
N LEU A 180 -15.16 4.34 -8.13
CA LEU A 180 -15.08 5.32 -9.23
C LEU A 180 -14.11 4.92 -10.36
N ILE A 181 -13.20 3.97 -10.13
CA ILE A 181 -12.16 3.55 -11.08
C ILE A 181 -12.38 2.14 -11.68
N ASN A 182 -13.58 1.58 -11.50
CA ASN A 182 -13.89 0.15 -11.57
C ASN A 182 -13.62 -0.59 -12.91
N ASN A 183 -13.37 0.10 -14.03
CA ASN A 183 -13.27 -0.56 -15.34
C ASN A 183 -12.09 -1.55 -15.49
N LYS A 184 -11.13 -1.59 -14.55
CA LYS A 184 -9.93 -2.46 -14.60
C LYS A 184 -9.59 -3.16 -13.27
N VAL A 185 -10.48 -3.09 -12.28
CA VAL A 185 -10.22 -3.59 -10.93
C VAL A 185 -11.15 -4.75 -10.63
N SER A 186 -10.62 -5.83 -10.05
CA SER A 186 -11.40 -6.99 -9.59
C SER A 186 -11.09 -7.29 -8.12
N LEU A 187 -12.10 -7.77 -7.39
CA LEU A 187 -11.88 -8.32 -6.04
C LEU A 187 -11.39 -9.76 -6.19
N ALA A 188 -10.42 -10.17 -5.38
CA ALA A 188 -10.08 -11.59 -5.27
C ALA A 188 -11.27 -12.32 -4.64
N ASP A 189 -11.68 -13.43 -5.24
CA ASP A 189 -12.66 -14.33 -4.63
C ASP A 189 -12.08 -14.83 -3.30
N SER A 190 -12.89 -14.81 -2.23
CA SER A 190 -12.53 -15.44 -0.97
C SER A 190 -12.33 -16.93 -1.25
N LEU A 191 -11.07 -17.39 -1.29
CA LEU A 191 -10.73 -18.80 -1.48
C LEU A 191 -11.49 -19.61 -0.41
N THR A 192 -12.30 -20.55 -0.87
CA THR A 192 -13.11 -21.48 -0.07
C THR A 192 -12.26 -22.61 0.47
#